data_AF-A0A379AFR7-F1
#
_entry.id   AF-A0A379AFR7-F1
#
_cell.length_a   1.000
_cell.length_b   1.000
_cell.length_c   1.000
_cell.angle_alpha   90.00
_cell.angle_beta   90.00
_cell.angle_gamma   90.00
#
_symmetry.space_group_name_H-M   'P 1'
#
loop_
_entity.id
_entity.type
_entity.pdbx_description
1 polymer ?
#
loop_
_entity_poly.entity_id
_entity_poly.type
_entity_poly.pdbx_seq_one_letter_code
_entity_poly.pdbx_strand_id
1 'polypeptide(L)' 'MKAIVIGGGIGGMSSAIALEKSGIDVEVFEAIKEMKPVGAAISIWPKRC' A
#
# COMPACT_ATOMS: atom_id res chain seq x y z
N MET A 1 -13.57 14.04 -0.02
CA MET A 1 -13.50 12.93 -0.99
C MET A 1 -13.09 11.68 -0.23
N LYS A 2 -13.67 10.52 -0.56
CA LYS A 2 -13.33 9.24 0.07
C LYS A 2 -12.80 8.26 -0.99
N ALA A 3 -11.71 7.58 -0.69
CA ALA A 3 -11.07 6.60 -1.56
C ALA A 3 -11.03 5.23 -0.90
N ILE A 4 -11.08 4.18 -1.72
CA ILE A 4 -10.99 2.80 -1.28
C ILE A 4 -9.80 2.16 -1.98
N VAL A 5 -8.96 1.48 -1.21
CA VAL A 5 -7.83 0.69 -1.71
C VAL A 5 -8.11 -0.79 -1.44
N ILE A 6 -8.07 -1.61 -2.49
CA ILE A 6 -8.25 -3.06 -2.39
C ILE A 6 -6.89 -3.72 -2.58
N GLY A 7 -6.41 -4.40 -1.53
CA GLY A 7 -5.10 -5.03 -1.42
C GLY A 7 -4.14 -4.26 -0.50
N GLY A 8 -3.74 -4.88 0.60
CA GLY A 8 -2.73 -4.45 1.58
C GLY A 8 -1.30 -4.83 1.21
N GLY A 9 -1.03 -5.13 -0.06
CA GLY A 9 0.32 -5.31 -0.57
C GLY A 9 1.12 -4.00 -0.63
N ILE A 10 2.40 -4.08 -1.00
CA ILE A 10 3.33 -2.93 -1.03
C ILE A 10 2.79 -1.77 -1.89
N GLY A 11 2.25 -2.08 -3.07
CA GLY A 11 1.64 -1.08 -3.95
C GLY A 11 0.40 -0.43 -3.35
N GLY A 12 -0.53 -1.24 -2.83
CA GLY A 12 -1.78 -0.74 -2.23
C GLY A 12 -1.53 0.13 -0.99
N MET A 13 -0.66 -0.31 -0.09
CA MET A 13 -0.27 0.50 1.07
C MET A 13 0.45 1.79 0.67
N SER A 14 1.33 1.74 -0.34
CA SER A 14 1.98 2.95 -0.86
C SER A 14 0.97 3.96 -1.41
N SER A 15 -0.04 3.48 -2.15
CA SER A 15 -1.13 4.31 -2.67
C SER A 15 -2.00 4.88 -1.55
N ALA A 16 -2.36 4.07 -0.55
CA ALA A 16 -3.14 4.53 0.60
C ALA A 16 -2.44 5.68 1.33
N ILE A 17 -1.15 5.54 1.62
CA ILE A 17 -0.33 6.58 2.27
C ILE A 17 -0.25 7.84 1.41
N ALA A 18 -0.09 7.71 0.09
CA ALA A 18 -0.02 8.87 -0.81
C ALA A 18 -1.34 9.64 -0.87
N LEU A 19 -2.46 8.92 -0.88
CA LEU A 19 -3.81 9.50 -0.86
C LEU A 19 -4.11 10.18 0.48
N GLU A 20 -3.77 9.54 1.60
CA GLU A 20 -3.89 10.12 2.95
C GLU A 20 -3.07 11.42 3.07
N LYS A 21 -1.81 11.42 2.61
CA LYS A 21 -0.96 12.63 2.55
C LYS A 21 -1.52 13.74 1.67
N SER A 22 -2.40 13.41 0.75
CA SER A 22 -3.11 14.37 -0.11
C SER A 22 -4.41 14.89 0.54
N GLY A 23 -4.70 14.51 1.79
CA GLY A 23 -5.89 14.92 2.53
C GLY A 23 -7.16 14.14 2.17
N ILE A 24 -7.02 12.97 1.54
CA ILE A 24 -8.15 12.12 1.15
C ILE A 24 -8.38 11.06 2.24
N ASP A 25 -9.64 10.92 2.67
CA ASP A 25 -10.05 9.84 3.58
C ASP A 25 -9.97 8.50 2.84
N VAL A 26 -9.20 7.54 3.36
CA VAL A 26 -8.86 6.28 2.68
C VAL A 26 -9.19 5.10 3.56
N GLU A 27 -9.85 4.11 2.97
CA GLU A 27 -10.13 2.82 3.60
C GLU A 27 -9.46 1.69 2.81
N VAL A 28 -8.72 0.80 3.49
CA VAL A 28 -7.97 -0.30 2.88
C VAL A 28 -8.62 -1.64 3.22
N PHE A 29 -8.87 -2.46 2.21
CA PHE A 29 -9.41 -3.82 2.37
C PHE A 29 -8.39 -4.85 1.89
N GLU A 30 -8.19 -5.90 2.66
CA GLU A 30 -7.30 -7.02 2.32
C GLU A 30 -8.05 -8.34 2.44
N ALA A 31 -7.74 -9.29 1.56
CA ALA A 31 -8.37 -10.60 1.51
C ALA A 31 -7.86 -11.53 2.61
N ILE A 32 -6.58 -11.38 3.01
CA ILE A 32 -5.97 -12.20 4.06
C ILE A 32 -6.04 -11.51 5.42
N LYS A 33 -6.33 -12.29 6.47
CA LYS A 33 -6.35 -11.81 7.85
C LYS A 33 -4.95 -11.57 8.42
N GLU A 34 -3.94 -12.27 7.91
CA GLU A 34 -2.58 -12.23 8.39
C GLU A 34 -1.60 -12.34 7.22
N MET A 35 -0.58 -11.49 7.22
CA MET A 35 0.46 -11.50 6.20
C MET A 35 1.52 -12.54 6.54
N LYS A 36 1.60 -13.59 5.72
CA LYS A 36 2.61 -14.64 5.89
C LYS A 36 3.86 -14.30 5.08
N PRO A 37 5.07 -14.53 5.62
CA PRO A 37 6.29 -14.35 4.86
C PRO A 37 6.35 -15.37 3.71
N VAL A 38 6.33 -14.89 2.47
CA VAL A 38 6.36 -15.72 1.25
C VAL A 38 7.79 -15.94 0.70
N GLY A 39 8.82 -15.54 1.45
CA GLY A 39 10.22 -15.83 1.11
C GLY A 39 10.80 -15.06 -0.09
N ALA A 40 10.09 -14.05 -0.62
CA ALA A 40 10.57 -13.24 -1.74
C ALA A 40 11.32 -11.98 -1.26
N ALA A 41 12.44 -11.66 -1.90
CA ALA A 41 13.18 -10.41 -1.69
C ALA A 41 12.76 -9.35 -2.71
N ILE A 42 12.66 -8.10 -2.27
CA ILE A 42 12.37 -6.94 -3.13
C ILE A 42 13.45 -5.89 -2.90
N SER A 43 14.09 -5.42 -3.98
CA SER A 43 15.05 -4.32 -3.93
C SER A 43 14.35 -2.99 -4.24
N ILE A 44 14.60 -1.99 -3.41
CA ILE A 44 14.10 -0.62 -3.61
C ILE A 44 15.29 0.25 -4.03
N TRP A 45 15.12 1.01 -5.11
CA TRP A 45 16.15 1.89 -5.65
C TRP A 45 15.70 3.36 -5.58
N PRO A 46 16.61 4.31 -5.35
CA PRO A 46 16.30 5.74 -5.45
C PRO A 46 15.80 6.06 -6.86
N LYS A 47 14.72 6.85 -6.95
CA LYS A 47 14.20 7.32 -8.24
C LYS A 47 14.93 8.54 -8.80
N ARG A 48 15.83 9.16 -8.03
CA ARG A 48 16.68 10.28 -8.47
C ARG A 48 18.13 9.97 -8.14
N CYS A 49 19.00 10.21 -9.12
CA CYS A 49 20.45 10.29 -8.96
C CYS A 49 20.83 11.64 -8.34
#